data_AF-A0A285IFQ8-F1
#
_entry.id   AF-A0A285IFQ8-F1
#
_cell.length_a   1.000
_cell.length_b   1.000
_cell.length_c   1.000
_cell.angle_alpha   90.00
_cell.angle_beta   90.00
_cell.angle_gamma   90.00
#
_symmetry.space_group_name_H-M   'P 1'
#
loop_
_entity.id
_entity.type
_entity.pdbx_description
1 polymer ?
#
loop_
_entity_poly.entity_id
_entity_poly.type
_entity_poly.pdbx_seq_one_letter_code
_entity_poly.pdbx_strand_id
1 'polypeptide(L)'
;MNDVLEQTESGREIARRNREQGLEQGREQGRELGHTDGMRALLRARFGDFADLDELSRRLADLDHNGNIARIVAGASLAELRS
;
A
#
# COMPACT_ATOMS: atom_id res chain seq x y z
N MET A 1 19.96 -6.51 -28.12
CA MET A 1 18.66 -7.12 -28.47
C MET A 1 17.81 -6.02 -29.09
N ASN A 2 17.28 -6.25 -30.28
CA ASN A 2 16.41 -5.28 -30.97
C ASN A 2 14.97 -5.74 -30.69
N ASP A 3 14.20 -4.96 -29.93
CA ASP A 3 12.82 -5.32 -29.60
C ASP A 3 11.99 -5.29 -30.90
N VAL A 4 11.69 -6.48 -31.44
CA VAL A 4 10.94 -6.68 -32.69
C VAL A 4 9.58 -5.94 -32.67
N LEU A 5 9.03 -5.72 -31.47
CA LEU A 5 7.80 -4.96 -31.27
C LEU A 5 7.99 -3.45 -31.57
N GLU A 6 9.12 -2.83 -31.22
CA GLU A 6 9.32 -1.39 -31.43
C GLU A 6 9.60 -1.01 -32.90
N GLN A 7 9.66 -1.98 -33.83
CA GLN A 7 9.91 -1.73 -35.24
C GLN A 7 8.69 -1.24 -36.02
N THR A 8 7.49 -1.43 -35.48
CA THR A 8 6.23 -0.94 -36.05
C THR A 8 5.60 0.10 -35.13
N GLU A 9 4.84 1.04 -35.69
CA GLU A 9 4.11 2.04 -34.90
C GLU A 9 3.20 1.38 -33.86
N SER A 10 2.53 0.28 -34.24
CA SER A 10 1.67 -0.49 -33.34
C SER A 10 2.45 -1.18 -32.20
N GLY A 11 3.60 -1.79 -32.48
CA GLY A 11 4.36 -2.43 -31.42
C GLY A 11 5.13 -1.45 -30.51
N ARG A 12 5.44 -0.23 -30.97
CA ARG A 12 5.87 0.88 -30.09
C ARG A 12 4.77 1.31 -29.14
N GLU A 13 3.52 1.37 -29.62
CA GLU A 13 2.38 1.71 -28.78
C GLU A 13 2.14 0.63 -27.71
N ILE A 14 2.25 -0.65 -28.07
CA ILE A 14 2.15 -1.78 -27.13
C ILE A 14 3.28 -1.72 -26.08
N ALA A 15 4.52 -1.50 -26.50
CA ALA A 15 5.66 -1.39 -25.58
C ALA A 15 5.50 -0.21 -24.60
N ARG A 16 4.96 0.93 -25.07
CA ARG A 16 4.65 2.08 -24.21
C ARG A 16 3.58 1.75 -23.17
N ARG A 17 2.45 1.19 -23.59
CA ARG A 17 1.34 0.81 -22.68
C ARG A 17 1.80 -0.18 -21.62
N ASN A 18 2.60 -1.18 -21.99
CA ASN A 18 3.13 -2.15 -21.04
C ASN A 18 4.04 -1.51 -19.98
N ARG A 19 4.88 -0.54 -20.36
CA ARG A 19 5.70 0.22 -19.39
C ARG A 19 4.83 1.08 -18.47
N GLU A 20 3.84 1.77 -19.03
CA GLU A 20 2.91 2.61 -18.23
C GLU A 20 2.16 1.77 -17.20
N GLN A 21 1.62 0.61 -17.61
CA GLN A 21 0.94 -0.32 -16.70
C GLN A 21 1.88 -0.89 -15.63
N GLY A 22 3.10 -1.28 -16.00
CA GLY A 22 4.08 -1.77 -15.03
C GLY A 22 4.48 -0.72 -13.99
N LEU A 23 4.61 0.55 -14.40
CA LEU A 23 4.89 1.66 -13.50
C LEU A 23 3.71 1.96 -12.57
N GLU A 24 2.48 1.85 -13.08
CA GLU A 24 1.26 2.04 -12.29
C GLU A 24 1.12 0.94 -11.23
N GLN A 25 1.26 -0.33 -11.62
CA GLN A 25 1.25 -1.47 -10.70
C GLN A 25 2.35 -1.36 -9.64
N GLY A 26 3.57 -0.96 -10.03
CA GLY A 26 4.67 -0.76 -9.10
C GLY A 26 4.40 0.36 -8.10
N ARG A 27 3.75 1.45 -8.53
CA ARG A 27 3.33 2.54 -7.63
C ARG A 27 2.24 2.10 -6.67
N GLU A 28 1.26 1.35 -7.14
CA GLU A 28 0.17 0.84 -6.33
C GLU A 28 0.68 -0.09 -5.23
N GLN A 29 1.49 -1.09 -5.59
CA GLN A 29 2.12 -2.02 -4.64
C GLN A 29 3.00 -1.28 -3.62
N GLY A 30 3.81 -0.31 -4.09
CA GLY A 30 4.66 0.49 -3.20
C GLY A 30 3.84 1.33 -2.21
N ARG A 31 2.68 1.83 -2.63
CA ARG A 31 1.76 2.59 -1.77
C ARG A 31 1.11 1.70 -0.72
N GLU A 32 0.63 0.52 -1.11
CA GLU A 32 0.03 -0.46 -0.18
C GLU A 32 1.01 -0.93 0.89
N LEU A 33 2.25 -1.26 0.50
CA LEU A 33 3.32 -1.61 1.43
C LEU A 33 3.61 -0.45 2.39
N GLY A 34 3.75 0.77 1.86
CA GLY A 34 3.99 1.97 2.67
C GLY A 34 2.86 2.26 3.66
N HIS A 35 1.60 2.05 3.26
CA HIS A 35 0.45 2.21 4.16
C HIS A 35 0.47 1.19 5.30
N THR A 36 0.76 -0.07 5.00
CA THR A 36 0.83 -1.13 6.01
C THR A 36 1.97 -0.87 6.99
N ASP A 37 3.17 -0.57 6.49
CA ASP A 37 4.35 -0.30 7.33
C ASP A 37 4.15 0.96 8.18
N GLY A 38 3.54 2.01 7.62
CA GLY A 38 3.19 3.21 8.35
C GLY A 38 2.18 2.95 9.46
N MET A 39 1.13 2.17 9.17
CA MET A 39 0.13 1.78 10.16
C MET A 39 0.75 0.94 11.29
N ARG A 40 1.63 0.00 10.94
CA ARG A 40 2.39 -0.81 11.91
C ARG A 40 3.23 0.04 12.84
N ALA A 41 3.98 0.99 12.28
CA ALA A 41 4.81 1.90 13.08
C ALA A 41 3.95 2.73 14.05
N LEU A 42 2.80 3.23 13.59
CA LEU A 42 1.89 4.03 14.41
C LEU A 42 1.27 3.23 15.56
N LEU A 43 0.78 2.02 15.27
CA LEU A 43 0.23 1.12 16.28
C LEU A 43 1.28 0.73 17.32
N ARG A 44 2.50 0.38 16.86
CA ARG A 44 3.62 0.04 17.74
C ARG A 44 4.04 1.21 18.63
N ALA A 45 4.07 2.42 18.08
CA ALA A 45 4.42 3.63 18.85
C ALA A 45 3.39 3.93 19.95
N ARG A 46 2.10 3.66 19.70
CA ARG A 46 1.03 3.97 20.66
C ARG A 46 0.78 2.86 21.67
N PHE A 47 0.84 1.59 21.26
CA PHE A 47 0.40 0.44 22.07
C PHE A 47 1.51 -0.55 22.40
N GLY A 48 2.72 -0.36 21.85
CA GLY A 48 3.80 -1.32 21.93
C GLY A 48 3.60 -2.51 20.99
N ASP A 49 4.39 -3.56 21.21
CA ASP A 49 4.26 -4.81 20.45
C ASP A 49 3.12 -5.68 21.02
N PHE A 50 2.30 -6.23 20.13
CA PHE A 50 1.21 -7.14 20.46
C PHE A 50 1.02 -8.19 19.37
N ALA A 51 0.38 -9.31 19.73
CA ALA A 51 0.40 -10.55 18.94
C ALA A 51 -0.16 -10.40 17.51
N ASP A 52 -1.18 -9.59 17.32
CA ASP A 52 -1.87 -9.35 16.04
C ASP A 52 -1.47 -8.02 15.39
N LEU A 53 -0.33 -7.42 15.75
CA LEU A 53 0.11 -6.11 15.21
C LEU A 53 0.14 -6.10 13.69
N ASP A 54 0.77 -7.09 13.06
CA ASP A 54 0.94 -7.13 11.61
C ASP A 54 -0.40 -7.32 10.88
N GLU A 55 -1.29 -8.12 11.46
CA GLU A 55 -2.62 -8.36 10.90
C GLU A 55 -3.52 -7.13 11.03
N LEU A 56 -3.54 -6.49 12.20
CA LEU A 56 -4.30 -5.28 12.43
C LEU A 56 -3.79 -4.12 11.56
N SER A 57 -2.47 -4.04 11.34
CA SER A 57 -1.87 -3.00 10.49
C SER A 57 -2.36 -3.10 9.05
N ARG A 58 -2.35 -4.31 8.47
CA ARG A 58 -2.87 -4.56 7.12
C ARG A 58 -4.36 -4.23 7.03
N ARG A 59 -5.15 -4.78 7.95
CA ARG A 59 -6.60 -4.54 7.97
C ARG A 59 -6.96 -3.05 8.02
N LEU A 60 -6.29 -2.27 8.86
CA LEU A 60 -6.56 -0.83 8.99
C LEU A 60 -6.05 -0.01 7.79
N ALA A 61 -4.94 -0.43 7.17
CA ALA A 61 -4.41 0.18 5.96
C ALA A 61 -5.32 -0.05 4.75
N ASP A 62 -5.87 -1.26 4.61
CA ASP A 62 -6.72 -1.65 3.47
C ASP A 62 -8.13 -1.03 3.53
N LEU A 63 -8.71 -0.91 4.73
CA LEU A 63 -10.08 -0.40 4.91
C LEU A 63 -10.18 1.12 4.76
N ASP A 64 -9.39 1.88 5.53
CA ASP A 64 -9.36 3.35 5.51
C ASP A 64 -8.09 3.83 6.21
N HIS A 65 -6.97 3.84 5.47
CA HIS A 65 -5.66 4.20 6.02
C HIS A 65 -5.68 5.56 6.76
N ASN A 66 -6.22 6.60 6.13
CA ASN A 66 -6.20 7.95 6.68
C ASN A 66 -7.18 8.11 7.86
N GLY A 67 -8.39 7.56 7.75
CA GLY A 67 -9.36 7.59 8.85
C GLY A 67 -8.87 6.83 10.08
N ASN A 68 -8.21 5.68 9.87
CA ASN A 68 -7.65 4.91 10.98
C ASN A 68 -6.44 5.59 11.63
N ILE A 69 -5.58 6.28 10.86
CA ILE A 69 -4.56 7.17 11.44
C ILE A 69 -5.23 8.22 12.34
N ALA A 70 -6.27 8.90 11.85
CA ALA A 70 -6.96 9.92 12.62
C ALA A 70 -7.58 9.36 13.92
N ARG A 71 -8.17 8.16 13.88
CA ARG A 71 -8.71 7.47 15.06
C ARG A 71 -7.62 7.14 16.08
N ILE A 72 -6.47 6.65 15.64
CA ILE A 72 -5.32 6.32 16.50
C ILE A 72 -4.77 7.59 17.16
N VAL A 73 -4.62 8.68 16.41
CA VAL A 73 -4.18 9.99 16.92
C VAL A 73 -5.20 10.58 17.89
N ALA A 74 -6.49 10.48 17.58
CA ALA A 74 -7.58 10.96 18.44
C ALA A 74 -7.74 10.17 19.74
N GLY A 75 -7.12 9.00 19.81
CA GLY A 75 -6.91 8.30 21.06
C GLY A 75 -7.62 6.96 21.20
N ALA A 76 -8.16 6.41 20.10
CA ALA A 76 -8.84 5.13 20.09
C ALA A 76 -8.01 4.03 20.78
N SER A 77 -8.70 3.12 21.46
CA SER A 77 -8.15 1.93 22.10
C SER A 77 -7.95 0.79 21.09
N LEU A 78 -7.14 -0.20 21.45
CA LEU A 78 -6.97 -1.41 20.63
C LEU A 78 -8.29 -2.16 20.40
N ALA A 79 -9.21 -2.13 21.36
CA ALA A 79 -10.51 -2.78 21.21
C ALA A 79 -11.36 -2.10 20.11
N GLU A 80 -11.38 -0.77 20.09
CA GLU A 80 -12.12 0.02 19.08
C GLU A 80 -11.50 -0.08 17.69
N LEU A 81 -10.20 -0.31 17.59
CA LEU A 81 -9.52 -0.53 16.31
C LEU A 81 -9.73 -1.95 15.76
N ARG A 82 -10.05 -2.91 16.64
CA ARG A 82 -10.33 -4.31 16.25
C ARG A 82 -11.78 -4.56 15.85
N SER A 83 -12.73 -3.73 16.29
CA SER A 83 -14.12 -3.80 15.85
C SER A 83 -14.22 -3.40 14.39
#